data_AF-A0A941Q2Q6-F1
#
_entry.id   AF-A0A941Q2Q6-F1
#
_cell.length_a   1.000
_cell.length_b   1.000
_cell.length_c   1.000
_cell.angle_alpha   90.00
_cell.angle_beta   90.00
_cell.angle_gamma   90.00
#
_symmetry.space_group_name_H-M   'P 1'
#
loop_
_entity.id
_entity.type
_entity.pdbx_description
1 polymer ?
#
loop_
_entity_poly.entity_id
_entity_poly.type
_entity_poly.pdbx_seq_one_letter_code
_entity_poly.pdbx_strand_id
1 'polypeptide(L)'
;MRFLARRWCVPALLLAALPTHADVAWLQPLASPSGTLAAPWHIAGLPHQTKPYTRFAVEQIDGRRAVRIESESAYGNLVHPLRVDGTAMTLSWQWRVDELVAESDLHDKNGDDTAVKVCVLFDLPIEQLSFVDRQTLRLARAASHEPLPAATVCYVWDRLLPAGTAIANAFTRRIRYLVLRSGAADLHHWHEERRDIGADFLRLFGSESPQVPPVVGVAIGADTDNTHGHSLAHVAELVLAP
;
A
#
# COMPACT_ATOMS: atom_id res chain seq x y z
N MET A 1 -10.95 -80.12 -23.03
CA MET A 1 -11.14 -78.81 -23.68
C MET A 1 -11.01 -77.73 -22.62
N ARG A 2 -9.88 -76.99 -22.61
CA ARG A 2 -9.59 -75.92 -21.65
C ARG A 2 -10.08 -74.58 -22.22
N PHE A 3 -10.98 -73.90 -21.52
CA PHE A 3 -11.39 -72.53 -21.84
C PHE A 3 -10.49 -71.54 -21.07
N LEU A 4 -9.69 -70.76 -21.80
CA LEU A 4 -8.90 -69.65 -21.25
C LEU A 4 -9.81 -68.42 -21.07
N ALA A 5 -9.96 -67.97 -19.82
CA ALA A 5 -10.65 -66.73 -19.49
C ALA A 5 -9.76 -65.52 -19.87
N ARG A 6 -10.28 -64.68 -20.77
CA ARG A 6 -9.63 -63.47 -21.27
C ARG A 6 -9.75 -62.37 -20.20
N ARG A 7 -8.65 -62.02 -19.54
CA ARG A 7 -8.57 -60.87 -18.61
C ARG A 7 -8.65 -59.56 -19.40
N TRP A 8 -9.59 -58.69 -19.05
CA TRP A 8 -9.71 -57.35 -19.62
C TRP A 8 -8.90 -56.38 -18.75
N CYS A 9 -7.89 -55.74 -19.34
CA CYS A 9 -7.18 -54.61 -18.72
C CYS A 9 -8.02 -53.35 -18.88
N VAL A 10 -8.44 -52.73 -17.77
CA VAL A 10 -9.04 -51.39 -17.78
C VAL A 10 -7.89 -50.37 -17.80
N PRO A 11 -7.86 -49.40 -18.73
CA PRO A 11 -6.84 -48.37 -18.75
C PRO A 11 -7.07 -47.38 -17.60
N ALA A 12 -6.02 -47.13 -16.81
CA ALA A 12 -6.03 -46.13 -15.75
C ALA A 12 -6.09 -44.72 -16.37
N LEU A 13 -7.20 -44.01 -16.17
CA LEU A 13 -7.29 -42.58 -16.45
C LEU A 13 -6.40 -41.82 -15.46
N LEU A 14 -5.30 -41.24 -15.95
CA LEU A 14 -4.58 -40.18 -15.26
C LEU A 14 -5.49 -38.94 -15.22
N LEU A 15 -6.15 -38.71 -14.08
CA LEU A 15 -6.74 -37.40 -13.80
C LEU A 15 -5.59 -36.39 -13.67
N ALA A 16 -5.44 -35.53 -14.68
CA ALA A 16 -4.66 -34.32 -14.53
C ALA A 16 -5.32 -33.48 -13.42
N ALA A 17 -4.59 -33.24 -12.33
CA ALA A 17 -5.03 -32.32 -11.30
C ALA A 17 -5.22 -30.94 -11.94
N LEU A 18 -6.46 -30.47 -11.95
CA LEU A 18 -6.76 -29.07 -12.27
C LEU A 18 -6.03 -28.18 -11.27
N PRO A 19 -5.47 -27.03 -11.69
CA PRO A 19 -4.81 -26.13 -10.77
C PRO A 19 -5.78 -25.77 -9.64
N THR A 20 -5.33 -26.04 -8.43
CA THR A 20 -5.97 -25.65 -7.19
C THR A 20 -6.21 -24.14 -7.20
N HIS A 21 -7.37 -23.72 -6.67
CA HIS A 21 -7.75 -22.33 -6.43
C HIS A 21 -6.54 -21.43 -6.24
N ALA A 22 -6.43 -20.36 -7.03
CA ALA A 22 -5.44 -19.31 -6.77
C ALA A 22 -5.66 -18.86 -5.32
N ASP A 23 -4.72 -19.19 -4.45
CA ASP A 23 -4.76 -18.78 -3.05
C ASP A 23 -4.96 -17.27 -3.03
N VAL A 24 -6.02 -16.80 -2.36
CA VAL A 24 -6.15 -15.38 -2.04
C VAL A 24 -4.94 -15.04 -1.19
N ALA A 25 -3.96 -14.38 -1.78
CA ALA A 25 -2.76 -13.97 -1.09
C ALA A 25 -3.14 -12.84 -0.13
N TRP A 26 -3.41 -13.20 1.12
CA TRP A 26 -3.62 -12.26 2.21
C TRP A 26 -2.34 -11.46 2.49
N LEU A 27 -2.50 -10.29 3.10
CA LEU A 27 -1.38 -9.43 3.48
C LEU A 27 -0.42 -10.18 4.40
N GLN A 28 0.83 -10.35 3.97
CA GLN A 28 1.86 -11.01 4.76
C GLN A 28 2.44 -10.03 5.79
N PRO A 29 2.92 -10.53 6.95
CA PRO A 29 3.59 -9.71 7.95
C PRO A 29 4.71 -8.85 7.35
N LEU A 30 4.94 -7.65 7.88
CA LEU A 30 5.99 -6.75 7.39
C LEU A 30 7.41 -7.35 7.51
N ALA A 31 7.63 -8.17 8.54
CA ALA A 31 8.92 -8.73 8.87
C ALA A 31 8.89 -10.27 8.86
N SER A 32 9.93 -10.87 8.29
CA SER A 32 10.19 -12.30 8.35
C SER A 32 10.66 -12.71 9.76
N PRO A 33 10.59 -14.01 10.11
CA PRO A 33 11.17 -14.52 11.35
C PRO A 33 12.65 -14.17 11.52
N SER A 34 13.41 -14.10 10.43
CA SER A 34 14.85 -13.77 10.41
C SER A 34 15.18 -12.29 10.59
N GLY A 35 14.18 -11.42 10.79
CA GLY A 35 14.41 -9.99 11.03
C GLY A 35 14.74 -9.19 9.78
N THR A 36 14.28 -9.66 8.61
CA THR A 36 14.32 -8.91 7.35
C THR A 36 12.90 -8.59 6.90
N LEU A 37 12.74 -7.73 5.90
CA LEU A 37 11.43 -7.55 5.26
C LEU A 37 10.94 -8.91 4.72
N ALA A 38 9.66 -9.23 4.93
CA ALA A 38 9.10 -10.49 4.44
C ALA A 38 8.76 -10.38 2.95
N ALA A 39 8.94 -11.45 2.18
CA ALA A 39 8.30 -11.53 0.86
C ALA A 39 6.77 -11.60 1.03
N PRO A 40 5.97 -11.01 0.12
CA PRO A 40 6.33 -10.35 -1.14
C PRO A 40 6.56 -8.82 -1.04
N TRP A 41 6.86 -8.28 0.15
CA TRP A 41 7.17 -6.85 0.28
C TRP A 41 8.41 -6.49 -0.55
N HIS A 42 8.32 -5.42 -1.34
CA HIS A 42 9.43 -4.90 -2.15
C HIS A 42 9.40 -3.38 -2.20
N ILE A 43 10.55 -2.77 -2.47
CA ILE A 43 10.67 -1.31 -2.57
C ILE A 43 10.28 -0.87 -3.98
N ALA A 44 9.36 0.09 -4.07
CA ALA A 44 8.87 0.71 -5.29
C ALA A 44 9.09 2.23 -5.26
N GLY A 45 9.58 2.78 -6.36
CA GLY A 45 9.85 4.21 -6.53
C GLY A 45 9.00 4.86 -7.61
N LEU A 46 9.36 6.09 -7.98
CA LEU A 46 8.78 6.80 -9.13
C LEU A 46 9.31 6.22 -10.45
N PRO A 47 8.56 6.38 -11.55
CA PRO A 47 9.06 6.11 -12.90
C PRO A 47 10.35 6.89 -13.16
N HIS A 48 11.41 6.21 -13.59
CA HIS A 48 12.73 6.81 -13.87
C HIS A 48 13.29 7.66 -12.72
N GLN A 49 13.04 7.25 -11.47
CA GLN A 49 13.49 7.96 -10.28
C GLN A 49 15.02 8.19 -10.27
N THR A 50 15.41 9.43 -10.00
CA THR A 50 16.82 9.83 -9.77
C THR A 50 17.12 10.13 -8.31
N LYS A 51 16.08 10.35 -7.49
CA LYS A 51 16.19 10.59 -6.05
C LYS A 51 16.54 9.31 -5.29
N PRO A 52 17.24 9.40 -4.15
CA PRO A 52 17.43 8.26 -3.25
C PRO A 52 16.10 7.57 -2.89
N TYR A 53 16.18 6.28 -2.59
CA TYR A 53 15.04 5.54 -2.05
C TYR A 53 14.91 5.76 -0.55
N THR A 54 13.67 5.88 -0.07
CA THR A 54 13.34 5.78 1.36
C THR A 54 13.89 4.45 1.91
N ARG A 55 14.55 4.51 3.06
CA ARG A 55 15.22 3.36 3.68
C ARG A 55 14.23 2.62 4.58
N PHE A 56 14.15 1.31 4.39
CA PHE A 56 13.30 0.41 5.17
C PHE A 56 14.16 -0.63 5.88
N ALA A 57 13.99 -0.77 7.19
CA ALA A 57 14.69 -1.77 7.99
C ALA A 57 13.77 -2.37 9.04
N VAL A 58 13.90 -3.67 9.31
CA VAL A 58 13.19 -4.30 10.43
C VAL A 58 14.04 -4.11 11.69
N GLU A 59 13.42 -3.64 12.77
CA GLU A 59 14.09 -3.50 14.06
C GLU A 59 13.15 -3.80 15.24
N GLN A 60 13.74 -3.83 16.44
CA GLN A 60 13.03 -3.95 17.70
C GLN A 60 13.06 -2.59 18.41
N ILE A 61 11.89 -2.03 18.68
CA ILE A 61 11.73 -0.73 19.33
C ILE A 61 10.57 -0.82 20.33
N ASP A 62 10.79 -0.39 21.57
CA ASP A 62 9.83 -0.51 22.68
C ASP A 62 9.25 -1.94 22.88
N GLY A 63 10.06 -2.96 22.63
CA GLY A 63 9.65 -4.37 22.70
C GLY A 63 8.77 -4.84 21.54
N ARG A 64 8.60 -4.03 20.48
CA ARG A 64 7.82 -4.33 19.28
C ARG A 64 8.72 -4.52 18.08
N ARG A 65 8.38 -5.49 17.23
CA ARG A 65 9.02 -5.66 15.92
C ARG A 65 8.33 -4.75 14.93
N ALA A 66 9.08 -3.79 14.39
CA ALA A 66 8.55 -2.77 13.48
C ALA A 66 9.44 -2.63 12.24
N VAL A 67 8.87 -2.04 11.19
CA VAL A 67 9.64 -1.50 10.07
C VAL A 67 9.94 -0.04 10.35
N ARG A 68 11.22 0.28 10.52
CA ARG A 68 11.76 1.63 10.46
C ARG A 68 11.68 2.15 9.03
N ILE A 69 11.11 3.33 8.89
CA ILE A 69 10.95 4.08 7.64
C ILE A 69 11.71 5.39 7.83
N GLU A 70 12.79 5.56 7.08
CA GLU A 70 13.63 6.75 7.15
C GLU A 70 13.77 7.35 5.76
N SER A 71 13.41 8.63 5.63
CA SER A 71 13.46 9.37 4.37
C SER A 71 14.38 10.56 4.54
N GLU A 72 15.27 10.77 3.58
CA GLU A 72 16.25 11.86 3.57
C GLU A 72 16.48 12.32 2.13
N SER A 73 15.89 13.45 1.74
CA SER A 73 15.81 13.87 0.33
C SER A 73 15.36 12.75 -0.62
N ALA A 74 14.48 11.87 -0.14
CA ALA A 74 14.20 10.57 -0.72
C ALA A 74 12.72 10.35 -1.00
N TYR A 75 12.45 9.43 -1.92
CA TYR A 75 11.11 8.91 -2.19
C TYR A 75 11.16 7.39 -2.28
N GLY A 76 10.17 6.72 -1.70
CA GLY A 76 10.07 5.28 -1.82
C GLY A 76 8.93 4.71 -0.99
N ASN A 77 8.32 3.65 -1.51
CA ASN A 77 7.28 2.90 -0.84
C ASN A 77 7.73 1.45 -0.69
N LEU A 78 7.41 0.85 0.44
CA LEU A 78 7.44 -0.59 0.62
C LEU A 78 6.05 -1.13 0.28
N VAL A 79 5.95 -1.95 -0.76
CA VAL A 79 4.68 -2.38 -1.37
C VAL A 79 4.49 -3.88 -1.21
N HIS A 80 3.27 -4.28 -0.83
CA HIS A 80 2.81 -5.66 -0.85
C HIS A 80 1.71 -5.83 -1.90
N PRO A 81 1.96 -6.57 -2.98
CA PRO A 81 0.92 -6.88 -3.95
C PRO A 81 -0.05 -7.90 -3.35
N LEU A 82 -1.34 -7.71 -3.54
CA LEU A 82 -2.39 -8.67 -3.15
C LEU A 82 -3.59 -8.50 -4.06
N ARG A 83 -4.58 -9.39 -4.00
CA ARG A 83 -5.86 -9.15 -4.66
C ARG A 83 -7.00 -9.65 -3.80
N VAL A 84 -7.81 -8.73 -3.28
CA VAL A 84 -9.00 -9.02 -2.49
C VAL A 84 -10.15 -8.10 -2.91
N ASP A 85 -11.39 -8.51 -2.62
CA ASP A 85 -12.51 -7.57 -2.67
C ASP A 85 -12.28 -6.47 -1.62
N GLY A 86 -12.38 -5.21 -2.03
CA GLY A 86 -12.20 -4.07 -1.12
C GLY A 86 -13.41 -3.84 -0.21
N THR A 87 -14.54 -4.48 -0.49
CA THR A 87 -15.77 -4.36 0.27
C THR A 87 -15.63 -5.04 1.63
N ALA A 88 -16.05 -4.34 2.69
CA ALA A 88 -16.09 -4.86 4.06
C ALA A 88 -14.72 -5.35 4.58
N MET A 89 -13.63 -4.71 4.17
CA MET A 89 -12.29 -4.99 4.71
C MET A 89 -11.89 -3.91 5.71
N THR A 90 -11.29 -4.34 6.81
CA THR A 90 -10.65 -3.48 7.81
C THR A 90 -9.13 -3.58 7.69
N LEU A 91 -8.46 -2.43 7.55
CA LEU A 91 -7.02 -2.30 7.71
C LEU A 91 -6.72 -1.81 9.12
N SER A 92 -5.83 -2.50 9.84
CA SER A 92 -5.32 -2.07 11.13
C SER A 92 -3.80 -2.08 11.14
N TRP A 93 -3.20 -1.12 11.83
CA TRP A 93 -1.75 -1.04 12.02
C TRP A 93 -1.42 -0.20 13.24
N GLN A 94 -0.15 -0.20 13.59
CA GLN A 94 0.41 0.73 14.55
C GLN A 94 1.50 1.53 13.89
N TRP A 95 1.60 2.80 14.26
CA TRP A 95 2.72 3.65 13.85
C TRP A 95 3.24 4.50 15.01
N ARG A 96 4.49 4.91 14.87
CA ARG A 96 5.16 5.87 15.74
C ARG A 96 5.94 6.80 14.82
N VAL A 97 5.77 8.10 14.99
CA VAL A 97 6.59 9.11 14.29
C VAL A 97 7.56 9.69 15.29
N ASP A 98 8.84 9.68 14.94
CA ASP A 98 9.91 10.29 15.74
C ASP A 98 10.30 11.66 15.18
N GLU A 99 10.21 11.85 13.86
CA GLU A 99 10.51 13.12 13.21
C GLU A 99 9.54 13.39 12.05
N LEU A 100 8.87 14.55 12.11
CA LEU A 100 8.06 15.07 11.02
C LEU A 100 8.92 15.83 10.01
N VAL A 101 8.45 15.90 8.76
CA VAL A 101 9.08 16.75 7.73
C VAL A 101 8.83 18.22 8.06
N ALA A 102 9.88 18.95 8.44
CA ALA A 102 9.74 20.31 8.99
C ALA A 102 9.05 21.30 8.05
N GLU A 103 9.31 21.19 6.74
CA GLU A 103 8.79 22.11 5.72
C GLU A 103 7.58 21.56 4.96
N SER A 104 6.99 20.42 5.39
CA SER A 104 5.85 19.87 4.67
C SER A 104 4.60 20.76 4.75
N ASP A 105 3.90 20.83 3.62
CA ASP A 105 2.56 21.37 3.43
C ASP A 105 1.91 20.65 2.25
N LEU A 106 0.99 19.72 2.55
CA LEU A 106 0.32 18.88 1.55
C LEU A 106 -0.60 19.66 0.59
N HIS A 107 -0.77 20.98 0.76
CA HIS A 107 -1.44 21.82 -0.24
C HIS A 107 -0.52 22.25 -1.40
N ASP A 108 0.80 22.23 -1.20
CA ASP A 108 1.80 22.67 -2.17
C ASP A 108 2.62 21.49 -2.66
N LYS A 109 2.89 21.44 -3.97
CA LYS A 109 3.78 20.46 -4.58
C LYS A 109 5.20 20.50 -4.01
N ASN A 110 5.67 21.66 -3.57
CA ASN A 110 6.99 21.78 -2.95
C ASN A 110 7.01 21.24 -1.50
N GLY A 111 5.84 21.04 -0.90
CA GLY A 111 5.67 20.57 0.47
C GLY A 111 4.93 19.24 0.59
N ASP A 112 4.67 18.54 -0.52
CA ASP A 112 3.87 17.29 -0.60
C ASP A 112 4.63 16.06 -0.07
N ASP A 113 5.32 16.24 1.06
CA ASP A 113 6.13 15.25 1.73
C ASP A 113 5.44 14.74 3.01
N THR A 114 5.51 13.43 3.24
CA THR A 114 4.88 12.77 4.41
C THR A 114 5.92 12.04 5.24
N ALA A 115 5.87 12.24 6.57
CA ALA A 115 6.78 11.54 7.49
C ALA A 115 6.47 10.04 7.58
N VAL A 116 5.21 9.68 7.38
CA VAL A 116 4.74 8.31 7.23
C VAL A 116 3.41 8.29 6.49
N LYS A 117 3.23 7.28 5.65
CA LYS A 117 1.94 6.95 5.04
C LYS A 117 1.71 5.44 5.03
N VAL A 118 0.45 5.05 5.19
CA VAL A 118 -0.06 3.69 4.93
C VAL A 118 -1.12 3.80 3.85
N CYS A 119 -0.95 3.13 2.73
CA CYS A 119 -1.78 3.29 1.55
C CYS A 119 -2.45 1.98 1.13
N VAL A 120 -3.68 2.09 0.65
CA VAL A 120 -4.44 1.01 0.02
C VAL A 120 -4.61 1.34 -1.46
N LEU A 121 -4.21 0.39 -2.32
CA LEU A 121 -4.19 0.56 -3.76
C LEU A 121 -5.42 -0.14 -4.36
N PHE A 122 -6.29 0.61 -5.04
CA PHE A 122 -7.53 0.12 -5.61
C PHE A 122 -7.45 0.01 -7.14
N ASP A 123 -7.98 -1.09 -7.67
CA ASP A 123 -8.05 -1.42 -9.09
C ASP A 123 -9.25 -0.74 -9.77
N LEU A 124 -9.31 0.58 -9.66
CA LEU A 124 -10.37 1.38 -10.28
C LEU A 124 -10.25 1.28 -11.83
N PRO A 125 -11.32 0.93 -12.56
CA PRO A 125 -11.28 0.88 -14.01
C PRO A 125 -10.89 2.23 -14.62
N ILE A 126 -9.91 2.22 -15.53
CA ILE A 126 -9.35 3.44 -16.11
C ILE A 126 -10.38 4.21 -16.97
N GLU A 127 -11.43 3.52 -17.42
CA GLU A 127 -12.57 4.05 -18.16
C GLU A 127 -13.46 4.96 -17.30
N GLN A 128 -13.41 4.84 -15.98
CA GLN A 128 -14.12 5.71 -15.04
C GLN A 128 -13.38 7.03 -14.81
N LEU A 129 -12.10 7.11 -15.17
CA LEU A 129 -11.32 8.33 -15.04
C LEU A 129 -11.70 9.37 -16.08
N SER A 130 -11.48 10.64 -15.72
CA SER A 130 -11.50 11.76 -16.67
C SER A 130 -10.53 11.51 -17.84
N PHE A 131 -10.78 12.11 -19.00
CA PHE A 131 -9.94 11.91 -20.18
C PHE A 131 -8.46 12.24 -19.90
N VAL A 132 -8.20 13.33 -19.18
CA VAL A 132 -6.85 13.78 -18.83
C VAL A 132 -6.17 12.78 -17.89
N ASP A 133 -6.83 12.41 -16.78
CA ASP A 133 -6.28 11.43 -15.83
C ASP A 133 -5.98 10.09 -16.51
N ARG A 134 -6.86 9.65 -17.42
CA ARG A 134 -6.69 8.43 -18.20
C ARG A 134 -5.45 8.46 -19.09
N GLN A 135 -5.22 9.55 -19.83
CA GLN A 135 -4.04 9.63 -20.70
C GLN A 135 -2.76 9.74 -19.87
N THR A 136 -2.75 10.55 -18.81
CA THR A 136 -1.60 10.66 -17.91
C THR A 136 -1.25 9.32 -17.27
N LEU A 137 -2.24 8.57 -16.76
CA LEU A 137 -2.00 7.27 -16.15
C LEU A 137 -1.48 6.22 -17.16
N ARG A 138 -1.95 6.25 -18.42
CA ARG A 138 -1.42 5.36 -19.47
C ARG A 138 0.06 5.62 -19.74
N LEU A 139 0.46 6.88 -19.83
CA LEU A 139 1.87 7.25 -20.02
C LEU A 139 2.70 6.83 -18.81
N ALA A 140 2.22 7.09 -17.59
CA ALA A 140 2.90 6.69 -16.36
C ALA A 140 3.08 5.16 -16.28
N ARG A 141 2.05 4.38 -16.64
CA ARG A 141 2.12 2.91 -16.69
C ARG A 141 3.10 2.40 -17.74
N ALA A 142 3.24 3.09 -18.87
CA ALA A 142 4.22 2.72 -19.90
C ALA A 142 5.67 2.98 -19.47
N ALA A 143 5.89 3.95 -18.56
CA ALA A 143 7.19 4.33 -18.03
C ALA A 143 7.55 3.62 -16.71
N SER A 144 6.61 2.90 -16.10
CA SER A 144 6.76 2.23 -14.80
C SER A 144 6.81 0.72 -14.95
N HIS A 145 7.66 0.08 -14.17
CA HIS A 145 7.63 -1.38 -13.99
C HIS A 145 6.70 -1.81 -12.85
N GLU A 146 6.23 -0.85 -12.05
CA GLU A 146 5.31 -1.07 -10.94
C GLU A 146 3.84 -0.92 -11.39
N PRO A 147 2.92 -1.75 -10.87
CA PRO A 147 1.49 -1.58 -11.13
C PRO A 147 1.00 -0.27 -10.50
N LEU A 148 0.71 0.72 -11.35
CA LEU A 148 0.17 2.01 -10.91
C LEU A 148 -1.37 1.94 -10.81
N PRO A 149 -1.95 1.92 -9.60
CA PRO A 149 -3.40 1.90 -9.42
C PRO A 149 -4.03 3.21 -9.89
N ALA A 150 -5.30 3.14 -10.29
CA ALA A 150 -6.06 4.31 -10.70
C ALA A 150 -6.73 5.04 -9.52
N ALA A 151 -6.70 4.45 -8.32
CA ALA A 151 -7.13 5.09 -7.09
C ALA A 151 -6.32 4.55 -5.91
N THR A 152 -5.78 5.44 -5.09
CA THR A 152 -5.04 5.11 -3.87
C THR A 152 -5.56 5.96 -2.73
N VAL A 153 -5.89 5.32 -1.62
CA VAL A 153 -6.18 5.99 -0.34
C VAL A 153 -4.95 5.87 0.52
N CYS A 154 -4.41 6.98 1.00
CA CYS A 154 -3.23 7.02 1.86
C CYS A 154 -3.58 7.67 3.20
N TYR A 155 -3.38 6.96 4.29
CA TYR A 155 -3.50 7.45 5.64
C TYR A 155 -2.17 8.08 6.06
N VAL A 156 -2.20 9.33 6.53
CA VAL A 156 -0.98 10.10 6.81
C VAL A 156 -0.99 10.69 8.21
N TRP A 157 0.21 10.86 8.77
CA TRP A 157 0.45 11.74 9.89
C TRP A 157 1.04 13.03 9.36
N ASP A 158 0.27 14.11 9.40
CA ASP A 158 0.67 15.39 8.85
C ASP A 158 1.17 16.36 9.92
N ARG A 159 1.93 17.39 9.54
CA ARG A 159 2.44 18.41 10.46
C ARG A 159 1.46 19.54 10.74
N LEU A 160 0.63 19.93 9.76
CA LEU A 160 -0.18 21.14 9.78
C LEU A 160 -1.69 20.88 9.76
N LEU A 161 -2.12 19.93 8.92
CA LEU A 161 -3.51 19.62 8.65
C LEU A 161 -4.14 18.92 9.83
N PRO A 162 -5.36 19.32 10.26
CA PRO A 162 -6.07 18.62 11.31
C PRO A 162 -6.38 17.17 10.95
N ALA A 163 -6.43 16.31 11.96
CA ALA A 163 -6.96 14.95 11.82
C ALA A 163 -8.39 14.98 11.26
N GLY A 164 -8.68 14.04 10.35
CA GLY A 164 -9.92 13.97 9.59
C GLY A 164 -9.90 14.74 8.26
N THR A 165 -8.87 15.53 7.97
CA THR A 165 -8.72 16.24 6.69
C THR A 165 -8.55 15.26 5.54
N ALA A 166 -9.31 15.46 4.46
CA ALA A 166 -9.20 14.70 3.23
C ALA A 166 -8.73 15.63 2.10
N ILE A 167 -7.65 15.28 1.41
CA ILE A 167 -7.05 16.10 0.36
C ILE A 167 -6.49 15.23 -0.76
N ALA A 168 -6.51 15.72 -2.00
CA ALA A 168 -5.82 15.05 -3.10
C ALA A 168 -4.32 15.36 -3.04
N ASN A 169 -3.48 14.39 -3.41
CA ASN A 169 -2.05 14.63 -3.58
C ASN A 169 -1.82 15.80 -4.57
N ALA A 170 -0.83 16.65 -4.28
CA ALA A 170 -0.61 17.88 -5.02
C ALA A 170 -0.23 17.66 -6.51
N PHE A 171 0.34 16.49 -6.83
CA PHE A 171 0.72 16.10 -8.20
C PHE A 171 -0.37 15.32 -8.93
N THR A 172 -1.22 14.58 -8.23
CA THR A 172 -2.25 13.73 -8.85
C THR A 172 -3.49 13.53 -7.98
N ARG A 173 -4.66 13.56 -8.63
CA ARG A 173 -5.95 13.27 -7.97
C ARG A 173 -6.21 11.78 -7.74
N ARG A 174 -5.32 10.93 -8.25
CA ARG A 174 -5.39 9.46 -8.14
C ARG A 174 -4.91 8.97 -6.77
N ILE A 175 -4.13 9.78 -6.06
CA ILE A 175 -3.76 9.55 -4.67
C ILE A 175 -4.54 10.56 -3.83
N ARG A 176 -5.21 10.08 -2.77
CA ARG A 176 -5.92 10.93 -1.81
C ARG A 176 -5.44 10.62 -0.41
N TYR A 177 -5.07 11.66 0.30
CA TYR A 177 -4.68 11.58 1.70
C TYR A 177 -5.90 11.72 2.60
N LEU A 178 -5.93 10.90 3.65
CA LEU A 178 -6.75 11.08 4.82
C LEU A 178 -5.82 11.25 6.03
N VAL A 179 -5.80 12.45 6.59
CA VAL A 179 -4.98 12.76 7.77
C VAL A 179 -5.60 12.08 8.98
N LEU A 180 -4.87 11.16 9.60
CA LEU A 180 -5.32 10.49 10.82
C LEU A 180 -4.76 11.17 12.06
N ARG A 181 -3.56 11.75 11.96
CA ARG A 181 -2.86 12.44 13.04
C ARG A 181 -2.19 13.71 12.56
N SER A 182 -2.03 14.65 13.48
CA SER A 182 -1.56 16.00 13.18
C SER A 182 -0.56 16.49 14.21
N GLY A 183 0.49 17.15 13.74
CA GLY A 183 1.43 17.88 14.54
C GLY A 183 2.31 17.00 15.44
N ALA A 184 3.09 17.69 16.29
CA ALA A 184 4.19 17.11 17.05
C ALA A 184 3.82 16.63 18.47
N ALA A 185 2.56 16.83 18.92
CA ALA A 185 2.18 16.58 20.31
C ALA A 185 2.33 15.11 20.73
N ASP A 186 2.13 14.19 19.78
CA ASP A 186 2.05 12.75 19.99
C ASP A 186 3.26 11.98 19.43
N LEU A 187 4.35 12.67 19.09
CA LEU A 187 5.59 12.05 18.62
C LEU A 187 6.19 11.12 19.69
N HIS A 188 6.99 10.17 19.24
CA HIS A 188 7.65 9.14 20.07
C HIS A 188 6.70 8.19 20.81
N HIS A 189 5.41 8.23 20.52
CA HIS A 189 4.41 7.32 21.07
C HIS A 189 3.85 6.43 19.97
N TRP A 190 3.53 5.19 20.35
CA TRP A 190 2.82 4.25 19.49
C TRP A 190 1.34 4.56 19.48
N HIS A 191 0.78 4.58 18.27
CA HIS A 191 -0.64 4.76 18.06
C HIS A 191 -1.18 3.66 17.17
N GLU A 192 -2.33 3.13 17.55
CA GLU A 192 -3.07 2.14 16.78
C GLU A 192 -4.11 2.83 15.90
N GLU A 193 -4.22 2.37 14.67
CA GLU A 193 -5.22 2.80 13.70
C GLU A 193 -6.02 1.59 13.22
N ARG A 194 -7.32 1.80 12.99
CA ARG A 194 -8.24 0.81 12.43
C ARG A 194 -9.22 1.50 11.49
N ARG A 195 -9.23 1.11 10.21
CA ARG A 195 -9.96 1.78 9.13
C ARG A 195 -10.78 0.80 8.31
N ASP A 196 -12.04 1.15 8.06
CA ASP A 196 -12.86 0.53 7.02
C ASP A 196 -12.43 1.12 5.67
N ILE A 197 -11.74 0.31 4.87
CA ILE A 197 -11.12 0.80 3.63
C ILE A 197 -12.15 1.04 2.53
N GLY A 198 -13.28 0.33 2.57
CA GLY A 198 -14.37 0.52 1.61
C GLY A 198 -15.12 1.82 1.88
N ALA A 199 -15.41 2.10 3.15
CA ALA A 199 -15.99 3.38 3.57
C ALA A 199 -15.07 4.56 3.24
N ASP A 200 -13.77 4.42 3.51
CA ASP A 200 -12.80 5.47 3.20
C ASP A 200 -12.60 5.65 1.68
N PHE A 201 -12.65 4.56 0.89
CA PHE A 201 -12.70 4.66 -0.57
C PHE A 201 -13.93 5.45 -1.02
N LEU A 202 -15.13 5.12 -0.55
CA LEU A 202 -16.36 5.82 -0.96
C LEU A 202 -16.38 7.28 -0.50
N ARG A 203 -15.86 7.57 0.68
CA ARG A 203 -15.69 8.94 1.16
C ARG A 203 -14.82 9.75 0.22
N LEU A 204 -13.70 9.17 -0.23
CA LEU A 204 -12.70 9.88 -1.00
C LEU A 204 -13.03 9.88 -2.49
N PHE A 205 -13.42 8.76 -3.08
CA PHE A 205 -13.61 8.55 -4.52
C PHE A 205 -15.07 8.29 -4.94
N GLY A 206 -16.03 8.28 -4.00
CA GLY A 206 -17.44 7.91 -4.27
C GLY A 206 -18.15 8.76 -5.31
N SER A 207 -17.73 10.01 -5.51
CA SER A 207 -18.25 10.86 -6.59
C SER A 207 -17.79 10.42 -7.99
N GLU A 208 -16.68 9.68 -8.08
CA GLU A 208 -16.15 9.13 -9.34
C GLU A 208 -16.55 7.66 -9.52
N SER A 209 -16.64 6.91 -8.43
CA SER A 209 -17.05 5.50 -8.45
C SER A 209 -17.90 5.16 -7.23
N PRO A 210 -19.21 4.90 -7.39
CA PRO A 210 -20.08 4.53 -6.28
C PRO A 210 -19.87 3.08 -5.80
N GLN A 211 -19.00 2.32 -6.47
CA GLN A 211 -18.67 0.93 -6.15
C GLN A 211 -17.22 0.86 -5.67
N VAL A 212 -16.95 0.07 -4.64
CA VAL A 212 -15.59 -0.15 -4.14
C VAL A 212 -14.88 -1.13 -5.08
N PRO A 213 -13.77 -0.73 -5.74
CA PRO A 213 -13.00 -1.65 -6.58
C PRO A 213 -12.23 -2.67 -5.73
N PRO A 214 -11.74 -3.77 -6.34
CA PRO A 214 -10.80 -4.67 -5.69
C PRO A 214 -9.55 -3.93 -5.19
N VAL A 215 -9.00 -4.38 -4.07
CA VAL A 215 -7.69 -3.93 -3.59
C VAL A 215 -6.62 -4.76 -4.29
N VAL A 216 -5.60 -4.09 -4.83
CA VAL A 216 -4.46 -4.71 -5.53
C VAL A 216 -3.14 -4.61 -4.77
N GLY A 217 -3.13 -3.91 -3.63
CA GLY A 217 -1.95 -3.82 -2.80
C GLY A 217 -2.13 -2.94 -1.57
N VAL A 218 -1.19 -3.07 -0.66
CA VAL A 218 -0.99 -2.14 0.46
C VAL A 218 0.46 -1.65 0.39
N ALA A 219 0.68 -0.38 0.73
CA ALA A 219 2.01 0.20 0.77
C ALA A 219 2.23 0.97 2.07
N ILE A 220 3.48 1.04 2.53
CA ILE A 220 3.92 1.97 3.56
C ILE A 220 5.09 2.79 3.02
N GLY A 221 5.25 4.03 3.45
CA GLY A 221 6.32 4.87 2.94
C GLY A 221 6.45 6.18 3.69
N ALA A 222 7.42 6.97 3.26
CA ALA A 222 7.66 8.34 3.66
C ALA A 222 8.36 9.07 2.53
N ASP A 223 8.15 10.37 2.42
CA ASP A 223 8.62 11.21 1.31
C ASP A 223 9.30 12.45 1.89
N THR A 224 10.46 12.79 1.32
CA THR A 224 11.22 14.01 1.63
C THR A 224 11.85 14.59 0.36
N ASP A 225 11.41 14.15 -0.81
CA ASP A 225 12.04 14.51 -2.07
C ASP A 225 11.66 15.90 -2.58
N ASN A 226 10.54 16.47 -2.10
CA ASN A 226 10.09 17.82 -2.43
C ASN A 226 10.76 18.90 -1.57
N THR A 227 10.80 18.68 -0.25
CA THR A 227 11.39 19.60 0.73
C THR A 227 12.89 19.40 0.93
N HIS A 228 13.44 18.27 0.46
CA HIS A 228 14.82 17.85 0.73
C HIS A 228 15.13 17.67 2.23
N GLY A 229 14.08 17.48 3.04
CA GLY A 229 14.19 17.31 4.48
C GLY A 229 14.55 15.89 4.90
N HIS A 230 14.21 15.59 6.15
CA HIS A 230 14.38 14.29 6.78
C HIS A 230 13.09 13.93 7.56
N SER A 231 12.82 12.63 7.68
CA SER A 231 11.76 12.11 8.55
C SER A 231 12.08 10.70 9.02
N LEU A 232 11.59 10.38 10.21
CA LEU A 232 11.74 9.07 10.83
C LEU A 232 10.43 8.59 11.44
N ALA A 233 10.00 7.41 11.03
CA ALA A 233 8.81 6.77 11.56
C ALA A 233 8.97 5.24 11.59
N HIS A 234 8.04 4.59 12.27
CA HIS A 234 7.96 3.15 12.40
C HIS A 234 6.53 2.69 12.14
N VAL A 235 6.38 1.56 11.46
CA VAL A 235 5.08 0.87 11.29
C VAL A 235 5.19 -0.57 11.78
N ALA A 236 4.18 -1.02 12.52
CA ALA A 236 4.08 -2.36 13.08
C ALA A 236 2.66 -2.91 12.91
N GLU A 237 2.53 -4.24 13.03
CA GLU A 237 1.24 -4.94 13.13
C GLU A 237 0.23 -4.59 12.02
N LEU A 238 0.72 -4.40 10.79
CA LEU A 238 -0.11 -4.10 9.63
C LEU A 238 -0.88 -5.36 9.19
N VAL A 239 -2.20 -5.31 9.31
CA VAL A 239 -3.12 -6.41 9.07
C VAL A 239 -4.29 -5.92 8.23
N LEU A 240 -4.67 -6.72 7.24
CA LEU A 240 -5.88 -6.55 6.44
C LEU A 240 -6.79 -7.76 6.69
N ALA A 241 -8.00 -7.53 7.19
CA ALA A 241 -8.95 -8.58 7.54
C ALA A 241 -10.39 -8.18 7.15
N PRO A 242 -11.28 -9.16 6.89
CA PRO A 242 -12.72 -8.91 6.80
C PRO A 242 -13.33 -8.35 8.10
#